data_AF-H0V3K7-F1
#
_entry.id   AF-H0V3K7-F1
#
_cell.length_a   1.000
_cell.length_b   1.000
_cell.length_c   1.000
_cell.angle_alpha   90.00
_cell.angle_beta   90.00
_cell.angle_gamma   90.00
#
_symmetry.space_group_name_H-M   'P 1'
#
loop_
_entity.id
_entity.type
_entity.pdbx_description
1 polymer ?
#
loop_
_entity_poly.entity_id
_entity_poly.type
_entity_poly.pdbx_seq_one_letter_code
_entity_poly.pdbx_strand_id
1 'polypeptide(L)'
;MEPEPELEAVEVPAGRVLRGSLVAAEWRPEEGLVELKSPAGKFWQTMGFSEEGRQLLHPEEALYLLECGSIQLFYEDLPLSIQEAYQLLLTGDTVTFLQYQVFSHLKRLGYVVQRFQPSSVLSPYERQLNLDGYAQYLEDGTGKRKRTSSPPASIQNSDPRAAAGQCCWAGDRC
;
A
#
# COMPACT_ATOMS: atom_id res chain seq x y z
N MET A 1 -56.57 4.04 -9.69
CA MET A 1 -55.35 3.85 -8.88
C MET A 1 -54.54 2.84 -9.66
N GLU A 2 -53.89 3.35 -10.69
CA GLU A 2 -53.06 2.57 -11.60
C GLU A 2 -51.79 2.21 -10.82
N PRO A 3 -51.43 0.92 -10.67
CA PRO A 3 -50.16 0.58 -10.06
C PRO A 3 -49.03 0.96 -11.03
N GLU A 4 -48.09 1.77 -10.55
CA GLU A 4 -46.84 2.06 -11.26
C GLU A 4 -46.08 0.74 -11.48
N PRO A 5 -45.52 0.50 -12.68
CA PRO A 5 -44.72 -0.70 -12.92
C PRO A 5 -43.41 -0.57 -12.15
N GLU A 6 -43.16 -1.54 -11.27
CA GLU A 6 -41.86 -1.77 -10.65
C GLU A 6 -40.81 -1.88 -11.75
N LEU A 7 -39.78 -1.03 -11.65
CA LEU A 7 -38.58 -1.09 -12.47
C LEU A 7 -37.87 -2.40 -12.12
N GLU A 8 -38.24 -3.48 -12.81
CA GLU A 8 -37.43 -4.68 -12.83
C GLU A 8 -36.07 -4.28 -13.42
N ALA A 9 -35.07 -4.24 -12.53
CA ALA A 9 -33.69 -4.12 -12.91
C ALA A 9 -33.40 -5.25 -13.89
N VAL A 10 -33.25 -4.89 -15.16
CA VAL A 10 -32.68 -5.79 -16.15
C VAL A 10 -31.25 -6.03 -15.68
N GLU A 11 -31.04 -7.17 -15.00
CA GLU A 11 -29.72 -7.75 -14.84
C GLU A 11 -29.20 -8.02 -16.25
N VAL A 12 -28.49 -7.04 -16.81
CA VAL A 12 -27.75 -7.23 -18.05
C VAL A 12 -26.64 -8.21 -17.68
N PRO A 13 -26.64 -9.46 -18.22
CA PRO A 13 -25.55 -10.37 -17.93
C PRO A 13 -24.29 -9.73 -18.50
N ALA A 14 -23.38 -9.32 -17.60
CA ALA A 14 -22.11 -8.73 -17.95
C ALA A 14 -21.51 -9.53 -19.11
N GLY A 15 -21.48 -8.90 -20.28
CA GLY A 15 -21.12 -9.53 -21.53
C GLY A 15 -19.82 -10.29 -21.36
N ARG A 16 -19.89 -11.59 -21.67
CA ARG A 16 -18.86 -12.62 -21.54
C ARG A 16 -17.44 -12.08 -21.87
N VAL A 17 -16.71 -11.59 -20.87
CA VAL A 17 -15.28 -11.27 -21.01
C VAL A 17 -14.52 -12.59 -20.90
N LEU A 18 -14.06 -13.10 -22.03
CA LEU A 18 -13.09 -14.19 -22.09
C LEU A 18 -11.72 -13.65 -21.64
N ARG A 19 -11.49 -13.49 -20.34
CA ARG A 19 -10.15 -13.18 -19.79
C ARG A 19 -9.92 -13.96 -18.50
N GLY A 20 -9.48 -15.21 -18.64
CA GLY A 20 -9.22 -16.14 -17.52
C GLY A 20 -8.09 -15.75 -16.56
N SER A 21 -7.71 -14.47 -16.46
CA SER A 21 -6.67 -13.99 -15.56
C SER A 21 -6.90 -12.56 -15.03
N LEU A 22 -7.94 -11.84 -15.44
CA LEU A 22 -8.17 -10.51 -14.87
C LEU A 22 -8.73 -10.63 -13.47
N VAL A 23 -8.19 -9.79 -12.60
CA VAL A 23 -8.70 -9.61 -11.24
C VAL A 23 -9.81 -8.57 -11.30
N ALA A 24 -10.98 -8.94 -10.81
CA ALA A 24 -12.12 -8.03 -10.71
C ALA A 24 -11.88 -7.04 -9.57
N ALA A 25 -12.12 -5.76 -9.85
CA ALA A 25 -11.95 -4.64 -8.95
C ALA A 25 -13.18 -3.72 -9.00
N GLU A 26 -13.54 -3.08 -7.90
CA GLU A 26 -14.71 -2.24 -7.76
C GLU A 26 -14.33 -0.87 -7.25
N TRP A 27 -14.78 0.18 -7.94
CA TRP A 27 -14.55 1.57 -7.57
C TRP A 27 -15.60 2.04 -6.57
N ARG A 28 -15.15 2.56 -5.42
CA ARG A 28 -15.98 3.17 -4.39
C ARG A 28 -15.69 4.68 -4.35
N PRO A 29 -16.55 5.52 -4.94
CA PRO A 29 -16.31 6.97 -4.98
C PRO A 29 -16.39 7.63 -3.59
N GLU A 30 -17.13 7.03 -2.65
CA GLU A 30 -17.26 7.52 -1.28
C GLU A 30 -15.93 7.48 -0.51
N GLU A 31 -15.14 6.44 -0.74
CA GLU A 31 -13.84 6.23 -0.09
C GLU A 31 -12.69 6.76 -0.95
N GLY A 32 -12.92 6.93 -2.26
CA GLY A 32 -11.86 7.27 -3.22
C GLY A 32 -10.87 6.12 -3.40
N LEU A 33 -11.34 4.88 -3.22
CA LEU A 33 -10.54 3.66 -3.24
C LEU A 33 -11.15 2.61 -4.17
N VAL A 34 -10.31 1.69 -4.64
CA VAL A 34 -10.72 0.55 -5.46
C VAL A 34 -10.51 -0.74 -4.68
N GLU A 35 -11.58 -1.49 -4.43
CA GLU A 35 -11.53 -2.77 -3.75
C GLU A 35 -11.37 -3.93 -4.75
N LEU A 36 -10.47 -4.86 -4.47
CA LEU A 36 -10.30 -6.06 -5.27
C LEU A 36 -11.25 -7.17 -4.79
N LYS A 37 -12.18 -7.58 -5.67
CA LYS A 37 -13.17 -8.65 -5.40
C LYS A 37 -12.57 -10.06 -5.48
N SER A 38 -11.39 -10.21 -6.09
CA SER A 38 -10.75 -11.51 -6.29
C SER A 38 -9.39 -11.57 -5.59
N PRO A 39 -9.01 -12.74 -5.04
CA PRO A 39 -7.80 -12.89 -4.27
C PRO A 39 -6.58 -12.58 -5.13
N ALA A 40 -5.91 -11.51 -4.75
CA ALA A 40 -4.70 -11.02 -5.36
C ALA A 40 -3.52 -11.96 -5.03
N GLY A 41 -2.87 -12.52 -6.05
CA GLY A 41 -1.66 -13.34 -5.89
C GLY A 41 -0.44 -12.55 -5.40
N LYS A 42 0.77 -13.13 -5.54
CA LYS A 42 2.01 -12.48 -5.08
C LYS A 42 2.34 -11.15 -5.79
N PHE A 43 1.83 -10.94 -7.00
CA PHE A 43 2.06 -9.73 -7.81
C PHE A 43 1.59 -8.44 -7.11
N TRP A 44 0.60 -8.57 -6.23
CA TRP A 44 -0.09 -7.46 -5.58
C TRP A 44 0.61 -6.95 -4.33
N GLN A 45 1.70 -7.60 -3.90
CA GLN A 45 2.48 -7.13 -2.76
C GLN A 45 3.19 -5.79 -3.03
N THR A 46 3.26 -5.36 -4.29
CA THR A 46 3.92 -4.12 -4.74
C THR A 46 2.90 -3.05 -5.19
N MET A 47 1.60 -3.34 -5.10
CA MET A 47 0.50 -2.50 -5.57
C MET A 47 -0.64 -2.54 -4.54
N GLY A 48 -1.11 -1.39 -4.08
CA GLY A 48 -2.17 -1.33 -3.07
C GLY A 48 -1.73 -1.67 -1.66
N PHE A 49 -2.73 -1.76 -0.78
CA PHE A 49 -2.58 -2.07 0.63
C PHE A 49 -3.70 -3.00 1.08
N SER A 50 -3.48 -3.71 2.20
CA SER A 50 -4.51 -4.55 2.80
C SER A 50 -5.13 -3.83 3.98
N GLU A 51 -6.44 -3.63 3.92
CA GLU A 51 -7.23 -3.09 5.02
C GLU A 51 -8.35 -4.09 5.35
N GLU A 52 -8.47 -4.45 6.64
CA GLU A 52 -9.51 -5.38 7.14
C GLU A 52 -9.57 -6.75 6.42
N GLY A 53 -8.44 -7.21 5.86
CA GLY A 53 -8.38 -8.47 5.11
C GLY A 53 -8.87 -8.37 3.66
N ARG A 54 -9.27 -7.17 3.22
CA ARG A 54 -9.52 -6.81 1.82
C ARG A 54 -8.27 -6.20 1.22
N GLN A 55 -8.21 -6.18 -0.11
CA GLN A 55 -7.11 -5.58 -0.85
C GLN A 55 -7.64 -4.33 -1.55
N LEU A 56 -7.10 -3.18 -1.17
CA LEU A 56 -7.50 -1.88 -1.67
C LEU A 56 -6.37 -1.29 -2.52
N LEU A 57 -6.76 -0.53 -3.52
CA LEU A 57 -5.86 0.17 -4.43
C LEU A 57 -6.20 1.66 -4.43
N HIS A 58 -5.17 2.47 -4.61
CA HIS A 58 -5.35 3.87 -4.92
C HIS A 58 -5.83 4.06 -6.38
N PRO A 59 -6.54 5.16 -6.69
CA PRO A 59 -7.06 5.43 -8.02
C PRO A 59 -5.98 5.40 -9.11
N GLU A 60 -4.78 5.93 -8.86
CA GLU A 60 -3.66 5.90 -9.80
C GLU A 60 -3.11 4.48 -10.05
N GLU A 61 -3.12 3.63 -9.03
CA GLU A 61 -2.65 2.25 -9.15
C GLU A 61 -3.66 1.41 -9.94
N ALA A 62 -4.95 1.59 -9.62
CA ALA A 62 -6.04 0.93 -10.33
C ALA A 62 -6.08 1.33 -11.80
N LEU A 63 -5.93 2.62 -12.11
CA LEU A 63 -5.89 3.11 -13.48
C LEU A 63 -4.71 2.51 -14.26
N TYR A 64 -3.52 2.45 -13.65
CA TYR A 64 -2.34 1.82 -14.26
C TYR A 64 -2.55 0.33 -14.54
N LEU A 65 -3.11 -0.40 -13.58
CA LEU A 65 -3.41 -1.83 -13.74
C LEU A 65 -4.48 -2.08 -14.81
N LEU A 66 -5.45 -1.17 -14.93
CA LEU A 66 -6.48 -1.21 -15.97
C LEU A 66 -5.87 -1.00 -17.36
N GLU A 67 -4.96 -0.02 -17.52
CA GLU A 67 -4.21 0.19 -18.77
C GLU A 67 -3.38 -1.03 -19.17
N CYS A 68 -2.70 -1.64 -18.20
CA CYS A 68 -1.89 -2.83 -18.42
C CYS A 68 -2.75 -4.07 -18.73
N GLY A 69 -4.08 -3.98 -18.60
CA GLY A 69 -4.99 -5.09 -18.79
C GLY A 69 -4.76 -6.21 -17.77
N SER A 70 -4.43 -5.85 -16.52
CA SER A 70 -4.28 -6.79 -15.40
C SER A 70 -5.54 -6.89 -14.54
N ILE A 71 -6.39 -5.87 -14.58
CA ILE A 71 -7.66 -5.82 -13.84
C ILE A 71 -8.84 -5.50 -14.73
N GLN A 72 -10.03 -5.88 -14.25
CA GLN A 72 -11.30 -5.40 -14.76
C GLN A 72 -11.94 -4.55 -13.66
N LEU A 73 -12.12 -3.26 -13.94
CA LEU A 73 -12.66 -2.31 -12.98
C LEU A 73 -14.17 -2.14 -13.21
N PHE A 74 -14.94 -2.15 -12.13
CA PHE A 74 -16.40 -2.04 -12.13
C PHE A 74 -16.84 -0.82 -11.30
N TYR A 75 -17.93 -0.19 -11.72
CA TYR A 75 -18.62 0.87 -11.00
C TYR A 75 -20.12 0.59 -11.06
N GLU A 76 -20.78 0.47 -9.91
CA GLU A 76 -22.21 0.10 -9.82
C GLU A 76 -22.53 -1.16 -10.65
N ASP A 77 -21.68 -2.19 -10.50
CA ASP A 77 -21.71 -3.46 -11.26
C ASP A 77 -21.55 -3.34 -12.79
N LEU A 78 -21.27 -2.14 -13.30
CA LEU A 78 -20.99 -1.88 -14.70
C LEU A 78 -19.47 -1.89 -14.96
N PRO A 79 -18.96 -2.64 -15.95
CA PRO A 79 -17.54 -2.62 -16.29
C PRO A 79 -17.15 -1.25 -16.87
N LEU A 80 -16.14 -0.61 -16.31
CA LEU A 80 -15.65 0.67 -16.79
C LEU A 80 -14.71 0.50 -17.98
N SER A 81 -14.87 1.38 -18.97
CA SER A 81 -13.89 1.57 -20.03
C SER A 81 -12.67 2.32 -19.50
N ILE A 82 -11.55 2.21 -20.23
CA ILE A 82 -10.35 2.97 -19.88
C ILE A 82 -10.59 4.48 -19.91
N GLN A 83 -11.42 4.97 -20.84
CA GLN A 83 -11.73 6.40 -20.98
C GLN A 83 -12.55 6.92 -19.79
N GLU A 84 -13.56 6.17 -19.36
CA GLU A 84 -14.36 6.53 -18.19
C GLU A 84 -13.52 6.48 -16.91
N ALA A 85 -12.64 5.48 -16.79
CA ALA A 85 -11.72 5.37 -15.64
C ALA A 85 -10.80 6.60 -15.53
N TYR A 86 -10.30 7.17 -16.63
CA TYR A 86 -9.55 8.43 -16.59
C TYR A 86 -10.38 9.58 -16.03
N GLN A 87 -11.66 9.68 -16.39
CA GLN A 87 -12.53 10.77 -15.93
C GLN A 87 -12.88 10.62 -14.45
N LEU A 88 -13.15 9.38 -14.00
CA LEU A 88 -13.58 9.08 -12.64
C LEU A 88 -12.41 9.06 -11.64
N LEU A 89 -11.25 8.52 -12.03
CA LEU A 89 -10.10 8.34 -11.12
C LEU A 89 -9.18 9.55 -11.07
N LEU A 90 -9.16 10.42 -12.10
CA LEU A 90 -8.35 11.65 -12.12
C LEU A 90 -9.16 12.90 -11.82
N THR A 91 -10.25 12.77 -11.05
CA THR A 91 -10.96 13.93 -10.55
C THR A 91 -9.99 14.75 -9.68
N GLY A 92 -9.92 16.06 -9.91
CA GLY A 92 -8.83 16.93 -9.42
C GLY A 92 -8.59 16.95 -7.91
N ASP A 93 -9.51 16.38 -7.13
CA ASP A 93 -9.43 16.27 -5.68
C ASP A 93 -8.55 15.10 -5.19
N THR A 94 -8.31 14.09 -6.04
CA THR A 94 -7.54 12.89 -5.66
C THR A 94 -6.14 12.87 -6.28
N VAL A 95 -6.06 12.78 -7.61
CA VAL A 95 -4.81 12.67 -8.37
C VAL A 95 -4.92 13.48 -9.64
N THR A 96 -3.92 14.33 -9.87
CA THR A 96 -3.83 15.07 -11.13
C THR A 96 -3.30 14.19 -12.25
N PHE A 97 -3.70 14.49 -13.49
CA PHE A 97 -3.19 13.80 -14.68
C PHE A 97 -1.66 13.76 -14.75
N LEU A 98 -0.98 14.84 -14.36
CA LEU A 98 0.48 14.90 -14.38
C LEU A 98 1.11 13.92 -13.37
N GLN A 99 0.55 13.82 -12.16
CA GLN A 99 1.02 12.86 -11.16
C GLN A 99 0.86 11.43 -11.67
N TYR A 100 -0.28 11.12 -12.30
CA TYR A 100 -0.50 9.82 -12.92
C TYR A 100 0.51 9.52 -14.04
N GLN A 101 0.82 10.52 -14.88
CA GLN A 101 1.81 10.36 -15.95
C GLN A 101 3.21 10.05 -15.40
N VAL A 102 3.64 10.75 -14.34
CA VAL A 102 4.91 10.46 -13.64
C VAL A 102 4.87 9.07 -13.01
N PHE A 103 3.79 8.73 -12.31
CA PHE A 103 3.60 7.43 -11.67
C PHE A 103 3.71 6.28 -12.68
N SER A 104 2.95 6.35 -13.78
CA SER A 104 2.95 5.31 -14.82
C SER A 104 4.32 5.16 -15.50
N HIS A 105 5.05 6.27 -15.68
CA HIS A 105 6.41 6.23 -16.24
C HIS A 105 7.37 5.48 -15.31
N LEU A 106 7.36 5.81 -14.02
CA LEU A 106 8.21 5.14 -13.02
C LEU A 106 7.86 3.66 -12.86
N LYS A 107 6.57 3.30 -12.83
CA LYS A 107 6.14 1.90 -12.75
C LYS A 107 6.60 1.09 -13.97
N ARG A 108 6.56 1.67 -15.18
CA ARG A 108 7.07 1.00 -16.40
C ARG A 108 8.58 0.77 -16.39
N LEU A 109 9.34 1.61 -15.69
CA LEU A 109 10.79 1.41 -15.48
C LEU A 109 11.10 0.33 -14.43
N GLY A 110 10.08 -0.19 -13.73
CA GLY A 110 10.24 -1.22 -12.70
C GLY A 110 10.48 -0.66 -11.30
N TYR A 111 10.27 0.64 -11.07
CA TYR A 111 10.33 1.20 -9.73
C TYR A 111 9.08 0.82 -8.91
N VAL A 112 9.29 0.60 -7.61
CA VAL A 112 8.20 0.49 -6.64
C VAL A 112 7.82 1.90 -6.19
N VAL A 113 6.71 2.41 -6.72
CA VAL A 113 6.15 3.71 -6.33
C VAL A 113 5.01 3.49 -5.34
N GLN A 114 5.05 4.21 -4.22
CA GLN A 114 4.04 4.25 -3.16
C GLN A 114 3.65 5.70 -2.86
N ARG A 115 2.46 5.89 -2.29
CA ARG A 115 2.04 7.23 -1.82
C ARG A 115 2.92 7.69 -0.68
N PHE A 116 3.28 8.96 -0.72
CA PHE A 116 4.05 9.60 0.33
C PHE A 116 3.17 9.83 1.57
N GLN A 117 3.49 9.18 2.69
CA GLN A 117 2.90 9.48 3.99
C GLN A 117 3.82 10.40 4.78
N PRO A 118 3.39 11.60 5.21
CA PRO A 118 4.24 12.51 6.00
C PRO A 118 4.75 11.90 7.30
N SER A 119 3.98 10.99 7.92
CA SER A 119 4.34 10.22 9.12
C SER A 119 5.49 9.25 8.90
N SER A 120 5.74 8.83 7.65
CA SER A 120 6.89 7.97 7.32
C SER A 120 8.21 8.74 7.36
N VAL A 121 8.16 10.08 7.27
CA VAL A 121 9.36 10.91 7.33
C VAL A 121 9.67 11.21 8.78
N LEU A 122 10.64 10.49 9.31
CA LEU A 122 11.19 10.78 10.62
C LEU A 122 11.78 12.19 10.66
N SER A 123 11.38 12.95 11.68
CA SER A 123 11.97 14.22 12.05
C SER A 123 13.48 14.05 12.26
N PRO A 124 14.31 15.08 11.98
CA PRO A 124 15.74 15.05 12.27
C PRO A 124 16.07 14.60 13.70
N TYR A 125 15.19 14.92 14.66
CA TYR A 125 15.30 14.50 16.04
C TYR A 125 15.02 13.00 16.25
N GLU A 126 14.04 12.43 15.55
CA GLU A 126 13.68 11.01 15.65
C GLU A 126 14.75 10.09 15.06
N ARG A 127 15.44 10.57 14.01
CA ARG A 127 16.61 9.87 13.43
C ARG A 127 17.78 9.81 14.41
N GLN A 128 18.00 10.87 15.19
CA GLN A 128 19.02 10.87 16.25
C GLN A 128 18.70 9.85 17.36
N LEU A 129 17.42 9.52 17.54
CA LEU A 129 16.95 8.55 18.51
C LEU A 129 16.84 7.11 17.96
N ASN A 130 17.23 6.86 16.70
CA ASN A 130 17.09 5.57 16.01
C ASN A 130 15.66 4.98 16.10
N LEU A 131 14.64 5.83 16.03
CA LEU A 131 13.23 5.41 16.11
C LEU A 131 12.73 4.76 14.81
N ASP A 132 13.60 4.58 13.82
CA ASP A 132 13.39 3.90 12.52
C ASP A 132 12.61 2.59 12.64
N GLY A 133 12.79 1.87 13.75
CA GLY A 133 12.08 0.63 14.01
C GLY A 133 10.59 0.79 14.30
N TYR A 134 10.13 1.86 14.95
CA TYR A 134 8.77 1.92 15.51
C TYR A 134 7.68 2.23 14.46
N ALA A 135 8.02 3.00 13.41
CA ALA A 135 7.09 3.28 12.32
C ALA A 135 6.72 2.03 11.51
N GLN A 136 7.66 1.07 11.37
CA GLN A 136 7.42 -0.20 10.67
C GLN A 136 6.44 -1.13 11.42
N TYR A 137 6.33 -1.02 12.76
CA TYR A 137 5.45 -1.88 13.55
C TYR A 137 3.96 -1.55 13.43
N LEU A 138 3.60 -0.33 12.98
CA LEU A 138 2.19 0.06 12.87
C LEU A 138 1.54 -0.38 11.56
N GLU A 139 2.32 -0.64 10.50
CA GLU A 139 1.79 -1.11 9.20
C GLU A 139 1.76 -2.65 9.07
N ASP A 140 2.58 -3.39 9.83
CA ASP A 140 2.71 -4.85 9.72
C ASP A 140 1.70 -5.66 10.59
N GLY A 141 0.42 -5.33 10.47
CA GLY A 141 -0.69 -6.09 11.09
C GLY A 141 -1.06 -7.40 10.40
N THR A 142 -0.37 -7.81 9.32
CA THR A 142 -0.71 -9.01 8.54
C THR A 142 0.37 -10.10 8.61
N GLY A 143 0.48 -10.68 9.80
CA GLY A 143 0.91 -12.04 10.13
C GLY A 143 1.98 -12.75 9.27
N LYS A 144 3.24 -12.77 9.76
CA LYS A 144 4.10 -13.97 9.82
C LYS A 144 5.00 -13.96 11.06
N ARG A 145 5.04 -15.08 11.77
CA ARG A 145 5.85 -15.31 13.00
C ARG A 145 7.33 -15.63 12.69
N LYS A 146 8.18 -15.20 13.65
CA LYS A 146 9.57 -15.60 14.02
C LYS A 146 10.70 -14.98 13.19
N ARG A 147 11.75 -14.37 13.78
CA ARG A 147 12.45 -14.70 15.04
C ARG A 147 12.72 -13.46 15.90
N THR A 148 12.60 -13.64 17.20
CA THR A 148 13.16 -12.75 18.23
C THR A 148 14.68 -12.62 18.05
N SER A 149 15.18 -11.39 17.97
CA SER A 149 16.50 -11.01 18.47
C SER A 149 16.35 -9.71 19.26
N SER A 150 16.81 -9.75 20.49
CA SER A 150 16.53 -8.90 21.64
C SER A 150 16.61 -7.37 21.40
N PRO A 151 15.87 -6.56 22.19
CA PRO A 151 16.13 -5.13 22.31
C PRO A 151 17.49 -4.89 23.02
N PRO A 152 18.20 -3.79 22.75
CA PRO A 152 19.39 -3.44 23.50
C PRO A 152 18.99 -3.12 24.95
N ALA A 153 19.71 -3.73 25.88
CA ALA A 153 19.52 -3.53 27.31
C ALA A 153 19.63 -2.04 27.68
N SER A 154 18.65 -1.59 28.46
CA SER A 154 18.64 -0.32 29.17
C SER A 154 19.97 -0.08 29.89
N ILE A 155 20.62 1.05 29.58
CA ILE A 155 21.74 1.60 30.34
C ILE A 155 21.23 1.91 31.75
N GLN A 156 21.60 1.08 32.72
CA GLN A 156 21.45 1.40 34.13
C GLN A 156 22.58 2.37 34.49
N ASN A 157 22.23 3.62 34.72
CA ASN A 157 23.13 4.58 35.32
C ASN A 157 23.22 4.27 36.82
N SER A 158 24.35 3.73 37.26
CA SER A 158 24.68 3.65 38.68
C SER A 158 26.19 3.85 38.86
N ASP A 159 26.56 5.09 39.20
CA ASP A 159 27.78 5.36 39.98
C ASP A 159 27.44 5.20 41.47
N PRO A 160 28.31 4.57 42.28
CA PRO A 160 29.46 5.30 42.81
C PRO A 160 30.76 4.50 43.03
N ARG A 161 31.90 5.19 42.85
CA ARG A 161 33.21 5.08 43.54
C ARG A 161 33.57 3.75 44.24
N ALA A 162 34.65 3.09 43.79
CA ALA A 162 35.86 2.82 44.58
C ALA A 162 36.98 2.07 43.81
N ALA A 163 38.17 2.68 43.83
CA ALA A 163 39.50 2.09 44.03
C ALA A 163 40.06 0.91 43.17
N ALA A 164 41.16 1.26 42.49
CA ALA A 164 42.45 0.56 42.45
C ALA A 164 42.56 -0.82 41.77
N GLY A 165 43.42 -0.89 40.75
CA GLY A 165 43.98 -2.15 40.26
C GLY A 165 44.63 -2.02 38.89
N GLN A 166 45.94 -1.73 38.88
CA GLN A 166 46.82 -1.73 37.72
C GLN A 166 46.72 -3.05 36.93
N CYS A 167 46.87 -2.98 35.60
CA CYS A 167 47.72 -3.93 34.87
C CYS A 167 48.15 -3.36 33.52
N CYS A 168 49.41 -3.63 33.21
CA CYS A 168 50.28 -2.94 32.28
C CYS A 168 49.98 -3.27 30.81
N TRP A 169 50.16 -2.27 29.94
CA TRP A 169 50.37 -2.50 28.52
C TRP A 169 51.86 -2.79 28.30
N ALA A 170 52.18 -4.00 27.87
CA ALA A 170 53.44 -4.32 27.22
C ALA A 170 53.09 -4.98 25.89
N GLY A 171 53.45 -4.31 24.80
CA GLY A 171 53.43 -4.89 23.46
C GLY A 171 54.73 -5.64 23.17
N ASP A 172 54.65 -6.56 22.21
CA ASP A 172 55.69 -7.07 21.31
C ASP A 172 54.89 -7.89 20.28
N ARG A 173 54.73 -7.50 19.00
CA ARG A 173 55.68 -7.38 17.89
C ARG A 173 56.45 -8.68 17.61
N CYS A 174 55.85 -9.50 16.74
CA CYS A 174 56.40 -10.19 15.55
C CYS A 174 55.62 -11.49 15.30
#